data_AF-A0A3P7E914-F1
#
_entry.id   AF-A0A3P7E914-F1
#
_cell.length_a   1.000
_cell.length_b   1.000
_cell.length_c   1.000
_cell.angle_alpha   90.00
_cell.angle_beta   90.00
_cell.angle_gamma   90.00
#
_symmetry.space_group_name_H-M   'P 1'
#
loop_
_entity.id
_entity.type
_entity.pdbx_description
1 polymer ?
#
loop_
_entity_poly.entity_id
_entity_poly.type
_entity_poly.pdbx_seq_one_letter_code
_entity_poly.pdbx_strand_id
1 'polypeptide(L)'
;MLTENARRRFLIETIAYMGDDVIEMDPFYSWGQFLKLKYLSEYCFVAELLLYLLGMLLKASTIVMDPQSRRSFLISFYCKNENIANWFGWGRCFMAFCEKWDFRECEPLMRMILYSTESDLLLSKVLSEKVGKYPLLEIEVRQRLQSLFLDHTTKDERDYGFWISAILRTQETTELQGKLFMIMFGPIKITLSRIETIDWEVLCNETINVQHIYTKLLGSIARGIHHMMTTLNLGCYAWTDNQLSLLMEEITMVPNRWALHNFAALLALHPQIIYIALFTRLSEGRMDEAAHVFHAVKTILHRWGVFVSGAVSDVMLKTFRSMSEINRRLFLSSLLKIESYQLSGLLLNTPWLARLMPRKTCEICQRARNRHKTRKKAGIFWHSSRGLDRIDWRYRATRKLFQKSSAMLVMHNKRHGTNEVDKQEEPKITNTVMRNNKHGTNEVDKQGEPRINPGLQALMELFKKEEFEEVHSPNKSANILSEFMNDVEAVDDSLQPSISTYVANQMSNPVAQSKSTEKPSLAHFKIDEITLQQCADVLHPIPDYCMELTIDNDI
;
A
#
# COMPACT_ATOMS: atom_id res chain seq x y z
N MET A 1 38.33 22.60 -1.92
CA MET A 1 38.94 21.76 -0.86
C MET A 1 39.82 22.62 0.04
N LEU A 2 39.78 22.42 1.35
CA LEU A 2 40.72 23.06 2.29
C LEU A 2 42.11 22.40 2.15
N THR A 3 43.17 23.22 2.21
CA THR A 3 44.54 22.70 2.25
C THR A 3 44.71 21.79 3.46
N GLU A 4 45.62 20.82 3.39
CA GLU A 4 45.90 19.93 4.52
C GLU A 4 46.26 20.72 5.78
N ASN A 5 47.08 21.77 5.65
CA ASN A 5 47.40 22.68 6.75
C ASN A 5 46.18 23.36 7.35
N ALA A 6 45.22 23.80 6.52
CA ALA A 6 43.98 24.40 7.01
C ALA A 6 43.11 23.38 7.77
N ARG A 7 43.01 22.14 7.28
CA ARG A 7 42.28 21.07 7.97
C ARG A 7 42.92 20.72 9.32
N ARG A 8 44.24 20.57 9.36
CA ARG A 8 44.98 20.32 10.61
C ARG A 8 44.82 21.48 11.59
N ARG A 9 44.91 22.72 11.11
CA ARG A 9 44.70 23.92 11.93
C ARG A 9 43.30 23.97 12.53
N PHE A 10 42.26 23.76 11.71
CA PHE A 10 40.88 23.67 12.22
C PHE A 10 40.75 22.57 13.27
N LEU A 11 41.26 21.36 12.98
CA LEU A 11 41.19 20.24 13.91
C LEU A 11 41.88 20.58 15.24
N ILE A 12 43.07 21.18 15.21
CA ILE A 12 43.82 21.58 16.42
C ILE A 12 43.06 22.66 17.20
N GLU A 13 42.60 23.72 16.53
CA GLU A 13 41.84 24.81 17.16
C GLU A 13 40.52 24.29 17.75
N THR A 14 39.81 23.39 17.04
CA THR A 14 38.61 22.74 17.56
C THR A 14 38.94 21.82 18.72
N ILE A 15 39.98 20.98 18.68
CA ILE A 15 40.35 20.12 19.81
C ILE A 15 40.75 20.94 21.04
N ALA A 16 41.47 22.05 20.86
CA ALA A 16 41.82 22.94 21.97
C ALA A 16 40.56 23.59 22.59
N TYR A 17 39.63 24.09 21.76
CA TYR A 17 38.31 24.53 22.22
C TYR A 17 37.52 23.38 22.89
N MET A 18 37.63 22.18 22.33
CA MET A 18 37.37 20.82 22.85
C MET A 18 37.78 20.59 24.31
N GLY A 19 38.99 21.00 24.66
CA GLY A 19 39.68 20.64 25.90
C GLY A 19 39.61 21.68 27.02
N ASP A 20 38.80 22.75 26.87
CA ASP A 20 38.75 23.91 27.77
C ASP A 20 40.05 24.71 27.83
N ASP A 21 40.95 24.52 26.85
CA ASP A 21 42.06 25.43 26.64
C ASP A 21 41.50 26.76 26.11
N VAL A 22 41.85 27.84 26.80
CA VAL A 22 41.33 29.20 26.65
C VAL A 22 41.56 29.73 25.23
N ILE A 23 40.66 29.42 24.29
CA ILE A 23 40.55 30.17 23.05
C ILE A 23 39.49 31.24 23.27
N GLU A 24 39.91 32.51 23.39
CA GLU A 24 39.02 33.67 23.53
C GLU A 24 38.02 33.82 22.37
N MET A 25 38.34 33.24 21.20
CA MET A 25 37.45 33.21 20.05
C MET A 25 36.96 31.80 19.76
N ASP A 26 35.64 31.66 19.67
CA ASP A 26 34.99 30.47 19.13
C ASP A 26 35.58 30.15 17.73
N PRO A 27 36.30 29.02 17.55
CA PRO A 27 36.86 28.66 16.26
C PRO A 27 35.76 28.54 15.19
N PHE A 28 34.52 28.24 15.56
CA PHE A 28 33.40 28.19 14.63
C PHE A 28 32.94 29.58 14.20
N TYR A 29 33.11 30.61 15.04
CA TYR A 29 32.93 32.00 14.60
C TYR A 29 34.01 32.37 13.59
N SER A 30 35.29 32.12 13.89
CA SER A 30 36.41 32.47 12.99
C SER A 30 36.37 31.68 11.68
N TRP A 31 36.09 30.38 11.74
CA TRP A 31 35.95 29.53 10.56
C TRP A 31 34.62 29.74 9.84
N GLY A 32 33.54 30.06 10.55
CA GLY A 32 32.28 30.48 9.99
C GLY A 32 32.42 31.78 9.20
N GLN A 33 33.16 32.76 9.73
CA GLN A 33 33.53 33.98 9.00
C GLN A 33 34.46 33.67 7.82
N PHE A 34 35.42 32.76 7.99
CA PHE A 34 36.29 32.33 6.89
C PHE A 34 35.50 31.66 5.75
N LEU A 35 34.54 30.79 6.09
CA LEU A 35 33.64 30.14 5.14
C LEU A 35 32.68 31.14 4.50
N LYS A 36 32.16 32.10 5.29
CA LYS A 36 31.33 33.22 4.84
C LYS A 36 32.07 34.06 3.81
N LEU A 37 33.33 34.40 4.08
CA LEU A 37 34.20 35.16 3.19
C LEU A 37 34.58 34.39 1.92
N LYS A 38 34.75 33.06 2.02
CA LYS A 38 35.26 32.26 0.91
C LYS A 38 34.17 31.71 -0.02
N TYR A 39 32.94 31.53 0.46
CA TYR A 39 31.89 30.86 -0.32
C TYR A 39 30.55 31.59 -0.38
N LEU A 40 30.31 32.67 0.39
CA LEU A 40 28.95 33.18 0.59
C LEU A 40 28.85 34.72 0.70
N SER A 41 29.46 35.46 -0.23
CA SER A 41 29.24 36.92 -0.34
C SER A 41 27.87 37.32 -0.88
N GLU A 42 27.02 36.38 -1.33
CA GLU A 42 25.75 36.68 -2.03
C GLU A 42 24.48 36.07 -1.43
N TYR A 43 24.53 35.29 -0.33
CA TYR A 43 23.32 34.65 0.22
C TYR A 43 23.13 34.96 1.71
N CYS A 44 21.98 35.58 2.04
CA CYS A 44 21.48 35.72 3.42
C CYS A 44 21.50 34.36 4.13
N PHE A 45 22.21 34.29 5.25
CA PHE A 45 22.39 33.07 6.02
C PHE A 45 21.07 32.56 6.60
N VAL A 46 20.60 31.42 6.10
CA VAL A 46 19.72 30.54 6.88
C VAL A 46 20.64 29.75 7.80
N ALA A 47 20.43 29.79 9.12
CA ALA A 47 21.29 29.11 10.12
C ALA A 47 21.56 27.62 9.80
N GLU A 48 20.64 26.99 9.09
CA GLU A 48 20.69 25.62 8.60
C GLU A 48 21.84 25.37 7.60
N LEU A 49 22.16 26.35 6.75
CA LEU A 49 23.27 26.23 5.80
C LEU A 49 24.61 26.26 6.53
N LEU A 50 24.73 27.05 7.61
CA LEU A 50 25.94 27.10 8.42
C LEU A 50 26.24 25.74 9.05
N LEU A 51 25.23 25.11 9.67
CA LEU A 51 25.39 23.79 10.28
C LEU A 51 25.72 22.71 9.25
N TYR A 52 25.15 22.76 8.05
CA TYR A 52 25.56 21.89 6.94
C TYR A 52 27.04 22.07 6.55
N LEU A 53 27.51 23.31 6.38
CA LEU A 53 28.91 23.60 6.07
C LEU A 53 29.87 23.14 7.19
N LEU A 54 29.46 23.30 8.45
CA LEU A 54 30.19 22.80 9.60
C LEU A 54 30.30 21.27 9.57
N GLY A 55 29.22 20.54 9.27
CA GLY A 55 29.25 19.09 9.11
C GLY A 55 30.28 18.62 8.06
N MET A 56 30.33 19.30 6.91
CA MET A 56 31.35 19.03 5.89
C MET A 56 32.77 19.34 6.38
N LEU A 57 32.95 20.41 7.14
CA LEU A 57 34.24 20.79 7.70
C LEU A 57 34.73 19.78 8.73
N LEU A 58 33.87 19.37 9.66
CA LEU A 58 34.13 18.33 10.65
C LEU A 58 34.52 17.01 9.97
N LYS A 59 33.81 16.61 8.91
CA LYS A 59 34.16 15.44 8.10
C LYS A 59 35.55 15.55 7.49
N ALA A 60 35.85 16.68 6.86
CA ALA A 60 37.14 16.91 6.21
C ALA A 60 38.32 16.92 7.19
N SER A 61 38.08 17.41 8.41
CA SER A 61 39.08 17.55 9.46
C SER A 61 39.33 16.24 10.22
N THR A 62 38.31 15.39 10.32
CA THR A 62 38.40 14.08 11.00
C THR A 62 38.70 12.91 10.06
N ILE A 63 38.98 13.18 8.77
CA ILE A 63 39.14 12.12 7.75
C ILE A 63 40.28 11.14 8.03
N VAL A 64 41.28 11.54 8.81
CA VAL A 64 42.44 10.71 9.19
C VAL A 64 42.23 9.94 10.50
N MET A 65 41.12 10.17 11.19
CA MET A 65 40.78 9.50 12.45
C MET A 65 40.04 8.19 12.16
N ASP A 66 40.12 7.22 13.07
CA ASP A 66 39.31 6.01 12.97
C ASP A 66 37.81 6.29 13.20
N PRO A 67 36.90 5.42 12.72
CA PRO A 67 35.45 5.66 12.83
C PRO A 67 34.94 5.92 14.24
N GLN A 68 35.52 5.30 15.27
CA GLN A 68 35.10 5.51 16.66
C GLN A 68 35.44 6.94 17.09
N SER A 69 36.69 7.37 16.90
CA SER A 69 37.13 8.71 17.25
C SER A 69 36.42 9.79 16.45
N ARG A 70 36.08 9.54 15.17
CA ARG A 70 35.28 10.45 14.34
C ARG A 70 33.89 10.70 14.95
N ARG A 71 33.20 9.64 15.38
CA ARG A 71 31.88 9.75 16.04
C ARG A 71 32.00 10.50 17.36
N SER A 72 32.94 10.12 18.23
CA SER A 72 33.16 10.80 19.52
C SER A 72 33.47 12.28 19.35
N PHE A 73 34.25 12.65 18.34
CA PHE A 73 34.55 14.05 18.02
C PHE A 73 33.30 14.84 17.62
N LEU A 74 32.46 14.28 16.73
CA LEU A 74 31.21 14.91 16.33
C LEU A 74 30.24 15.11 17.51
N ILE A 75 30.13 14.10 18.38
CA ILE A 75 29.26 14.15 19.55
C ILE A 75 29.78 15.18 20.57
N SER A 76 31.08 15.21 20.83
CA SER A 76 31.69 16.23 21.69
C SER A 76 31.45 17.64 21.12
N PHE A 77 31.53 17.80 19.80
CA PHE A 77 31.21 19.06 19.15
C PHE A 77 29.75 19.46 19.35
N TYR A 78 28.81 18.51 19.23
CA TYR A 78 27.40 18.76 19.52
C TYR A 78 27.18 19.18 20.98
N CYS A 79 27.71 18.44 21.96
CA CYS A 79 27.51 18.74 23.39
C CYS A 79 28.03 20.12 23.78
N LYS A 80 29.15 20.59 23.20
CA LYS A 80 29.65 21.96 23.44
C LYS A 80 28.77 23.06 22.85
N ASN A 81 27.92 22.72 21.88
CA ASN A 81 27.06 23.65 21.14
C ASN A 81 25.56 23.30 21.30
N GLU A 82 25.19 22.56 22.36
CA GLU A 82 23.83 22.08 22.58
C GLU A 82 22.81 23.20 22.79
N ASN A 83 23.29 24.39 23.16
CA ASN A 83 22.51 25.61 23.27
C ASN A 83 21.92 26.09 21.93
N ILE A 84 22.41 25.59 20.78
CA ILE A 84 21.83 25.87 19.47
C ILE A 84 20.57 24.99 19.28
N ALA A 85 19.42 25.55 19.65
CA ALA A 85 18.10 24.92 19.49
C ALA A 85 17.62 24.89 18.02
N ASN A 86 18.33 24.14 17.17
CA ASN A 86 17.99 23.96 15.75
C ASN A 86 18.19 22.50 15.33
N TRP A 87 17.20 21.65 15.66
CA TRP A 87 17.23 20.22 15.33
C TRP A 87 17.44 19.94 13.85
N PHE A 88 16.78 20.71 12.99
CA PHE A 88 16.87 20.54 11.53
C PHE A 88 18.28 20.86 11.03
N GLY A 89 18.85 21.98 11.49
CA GLY A 89 20.24 22.34 11.19
C GLY A 89 21.23 21.29 11.67
N TRP A 90 21.05 20.76 12.90
CA TRP A 90 21.88 19.67 13.42
C TRP A 90 21.75 18.40 12.59
N GLY A 91 20.54 18.04 12.14
CA GLY A 91 20.33 16.95 11.20
C GLY A 91 21.15 17.14 9.92
N ARG A 92 21.13 18.34 9.32
CA ARG A 92 21.96 18.63 8.13
C ARG A 92 23.46 18.54 8.41
N CYS A 93 23.91 18.96 9.60
CA CYS A 93 25.30 18.82 10.04
C CYS A 93 25.71 17.35 10.10
N PHE A 94 24.92 16.51 10.77
CA PHE A 94 25.19 15.08 10.92
C PHE A 94 25.20 14.36 9.58
N MET A 95 24.26 14.68 8.70
CA MET A 95 24.18 14.06 7.37
C MET A 95 25.33 14.47 6.46
N ALA A 96 25.75 15.74 6.51
CA ALA A 96 26.96 16.19 5.84
C ALA A 96 28.21 15.46 6.38
N PHE A 97 28.25 15.18 7.68
CA PHE A 97 29.35 14.49 8.32
C PHE A 97 29.47 13.01 7.92
N CYS A 98 28.34 12.29 7.92
CA CYS A 98 28.28 10.87 7.57
C CYS A 98 28.04 10.60 6.08
N GLU A 99 28.00 11.63 5.22
CA GLU A 99 27.77 11.46 3.79
C GLU A 99 28.77 10.44 3.20
N LYS A 100 28.27 9.43 2.48
CA LYS A 100 29.02 8.29 1.91
C LYS A 100 29.61 7.28 2.91
N TRP A 101 29.24 7.35 4.18
CA TRP A 101 29.54 6.26 5.11
C TRP A 101 28.69 5.03 4.78
N ASP A 102 29.17 3.85 5.15
CA ASP A 102 28.36 2.63 5.07
C ASP A 102 27.25 2.67 6.15
N PHE A 103 26.12 2.03 5.87
CA PHE A 103 24.98 1.99 6.79
C PHE A 103 25.35 1.37 8.15
N ARG A 104 26.28 0.40 8.16
CA ARG A 104 26.82 -0.20 9.40
C ARG A 104 27.62 0.78 10.25
N GLU A 105 28.17 1.83 9.66
CA GLU A 105 28.86 2.91 10.39
C GLU A 105 27.90 4.01 10.82
N CYS A 106 26.84 4.25 10.05
CA CYS A 106 25.79 5.22 10.34
C CYS A 106 24.92 4.82 11.54
N GLU A 107 24.59 3.54 11.72
CA GLU A 107 23.75 3.11 12.86
C GLU A 107 24.41 3.43 14.24
N PRO A 108 25.67 3.10 14.52
CA PRO A 108 26.31 3.50 15.77
C PRO A 108 26.33 5.01 15.97
N LEU A 109 26.52 5.80 14.91
CA LEU A 109 26.43 7.26 14.98
C LEU A 109 25.02 7.71 15.35
N MET A 110 23.99 7.13 14.74
CA MET A 110 22.58 7.40 15.07
C MET A 110 22.30 7.16 16.56
N ARG A 111 22.73 6.01 17.09
CA ARG A 111 22.55 5.65 18.50
C ARG A 111 23.23 6.65 19.43
N MET A 112 24.45 7.10 19.08
CA MET A 112 25.14 8.14 19.84
C MET A 112 24.41 9.48 19.78
N ILE A 113 23.88 9.88 18.62
CA ILE A 113 23.09 11.11 18.47
C ILE A 113 21.82 11.02 19.32
N LEU A 114 21.09 9.90 19.28
CA LEU A 114 19.87 9.71 20.08
C LEU A 114 20.15 9.85 21.58
N TYR A 115 21.23 9.23 22.06
CA TYR A 115 21.68 9.32 23.45
C TYR A 115 22.09 10.75 23.83
N SER A 116 22.96 11.39 23.06
CA SER A 116 23.47 12.73 23.36
C SER A 116 22.43 13.84 23.23
N THR A 117 21.35 13.59 22.48
CA THR A 117 20.21 14.53 22.36
C THR A 117 19.10 14.21 23.36
N GLU A 118 19.27 13.23 24.26
CA GLU A 118 18.24 12.71 25.19
C GLU A 118 16.97 12.19 24.48
N SER A 119 17.06 11.95 23.17
CA SER A 119 15.93 11.48 22.36
C SER A 119 15.54 10.05 22.73
N ASP A 120 16.50 9.23 23.17
CA ASP A 120 16.27 7.88 23.66
C ASP A 120 15.48 7.85 24.98
N LEU A 121 15.77 8.77 25.91
CA LEU A 121 15.02 8.94 27.16
C LEU A 121 13.58 9.39 26.89
N LEU A 122 13.40 10.37 25.99
CA LEU A 122 12.08 10.82 25.56
C LEU A 122 11.29 9.72 24.87
N LEU A 123 11.93 8.97 23.96
CA LEU A 123 11.33 7.83 23.28
C LEU A 123 10.87 6.79 24.29
N SER A 124 11.74 6.39 25.23
CA SER A 124 11.41 5.39 26.26
C SER A 124 10.22 5.82 27.11
N LYS A 125 10.16 7.11 27.48
CA LYS A 125 9.05 7.68 28.27
C LYS A 125 7.73 7.72 27.50
N VAL A 126 7.76 8.14 26.22
CA VAL A 126 6.54 8.23 25.40
C VAL A 126 6.05 6.84 25.00
N LEU A 127 6.95 5.93 24.66
CA LEU A 127 6.61 4.60 24.15
C LEU A 127 6.10 3.65 25.24
N SER A 128 6.55 3.79 26.49
CA SER A 128 6.09 2.97 27.64
C SER A 128 4.65 3.24 28.09
N GLU A 129 4.03 4.33 27.64
CA GLU A 129 2.71 4.78 28.12
C GLU A 129 1.60 4.58 27.09
N LYS A 130 0.34 4.87 27.42
CA LYS A 130 -0.72 4.88 26.40
C LYS A 130 -0.51 6.03 25.41
N VAL A 131 -0.83 5.80 24.13
CA VAL A 131 -0.83 6.87 23.11
C VAL A 131 -1.74 8.02 23.52
N GLY A 132 -1.33 9.25 23.21
CA GLY A 132 -2.04 10.46 23.58
C GLY A 132 -1.88 10.87 25.06
N LYS A 133 -1.17 10.10 25.90
CA LYS A 133 -0.90 10.49 27.30
C LYS A 133 -0.01 11.74 27.37
N TYR A 134 0.95 11.85 26.47
CA TYR A 134 1.90 12.97 26.43
C TYR A 134 1.93 13.63 25.04
N PRO A 135 0.86 14.32 24.63
CA PRO A 135 0.71 14.81 23.26
C PRO A 135 1.83 15.78 22.84
N LEU A 136 2.33 16.61 23.77
CA LEU A 136 3.44 17.53 23.52
C LEU A 136 4.77 16.79 23.34
N LEU A 137 5.05 15.78 24.18
CA LEU A 137 6.28 14.99 24.08
C LEU A 137 6.28 14.10 22.83
N GLU A 138 5.11 13.58 22.43
CA GLU A 138 4.95 12.83 21.18
C GLU A 138 5.32 13.69 19.96
N ILE A 139 4.85 14.94 19.92
CA ILE A 139 5.21 15.89 18.85
C ILE A 139 6.68 16.29 18.92
N GLU A 140 7.23 16.50 20.11
CA GLU A 140 8.66 16.78 20.27
C GLU A 140 9.52 15.63 19.76
N VAL A 141 9.19 14.38 20.11
CA VAL A 141 9.87 13.19 19.59
C VAL A 141 9.78 13.12 18.08
N ARG A 142 8.59 13.35 17.50
CA ARG A 142 8.40 13.42 16.04
C ARG A 142 9.34 14.45 15.41
N GLN A 143 9.30 15.69 15.90
CA GLN A 143 10.09 16.79 15.36
C GLN A 143 11.59 16.50 15.45
N ARG A 144 12.07 16.01 16.59
CA ARG A 144 13.48 15.64 16.76
C ARG A 144 13.90 14.57 15.77
N LEU A 145 13.17 13.45 15.68
CA LEU A 145 13.53 12.35 14.79
C LEU A 145 13.46 12.75 13.31
N GLN A 146 12.39 13.44 12.90
CA GLN A 146 12.25 13.91 11.53
C GLN A 146 13.34 14.93 11.17
N SER A 147 13.55 15.94 12.00
CA SER A 147 14.55 16.99 11.75
C SER A 147 15.98 16.45 11.73
N LEU A 148 16.30 15.50 12.62
CA LEU A 148 17.63 14.91 12.70
C LEU A 148 17.90 13.93 11.55
N PHE A 149 16.92 13.13 11.13
CA PHE A 149 17.17 11.95 10.29
C PHE A 149 16.32 11.82 9.02
N LEU A 150 15.27 12.61 8.80
CA LEU A 150 14.34 12.40 7.68
C LEU A 150 14.12 13.66 6.82
N ASP A 151 14.09 14.86 7.39
CA ASP A 151 13.71 16.08 6.67
C ASP A 151 14.83 16.64 5.78
N HIS A 152 16.01 16.04 5.81
CA HIS A 152 17.10 16.42 4.94
C HIS A 152 16.91 15.77 3.57
N THR A 153 17.09 16.56 2.52
CA THR A 153 16.92 16.13 1.12
C THR A 153 18.00 15.14 0.71
N THR A 154 17.83 13.86 1.02
CA THR A 154 18.61 12.80 0.36
C THR A 154 18.09 12.65 -1.06
N LYS A 155 18.99 12.68 -2.02
CA LYS A 155 18.65 12.34 -3.42
C LYS A 155 18.37 10.84 -3.58
N ASP A 156 18.78 10.05 -2.60
CA ASP A 156 18.67 8.59 -2.60
C ASP A 156 17.51 8.15 -1.71
N GLU A 157 16.51 7.50 -2.32
CA GLU A 157 15.38 6.90 -1.60
C GLU A 157 15.83 5.80 -0.63
N ARG A 158 16.99 5.18 -0.88
CA ARG A 158 17.55 4.14 -0.01
C ARG A 158 17.99 4.69 1.33
N ASP A 159 18.51 5.92 1.36
CA ASP A 159 18.92 6.57 2.61
C ASP A 159 17.71 6.82 3.50
N TYR A 160 16.61 7.28 2.92
CA TYR A 160 15.37 7.51 3.67
C TYR A 160 14.80 6.20 4.26
N GLY A 161 14.76 5.13 3.45
CA GLY A 161 14.36 3.80 3.91
C GLY A 161 15.28 3.23 5.00
N PHE A 162 16.60 3.45 4.89
CA PHE A 162 17.57 3.10 5.92
C PHE A 162 17.26 3.79 7.25
N TRP A 163 17.11 5.12 7.25
CA TRP A 163 16.90 5.88 8.48
C TRP A 163 15.61 5.48 9.20
N ILE A 164 14.51 5.30 8.48
CA ILE A 164 13.26 4.76 9.06
C ILE A 164 13.53 3.40 9.71
N SER A 165 14.19 2.50 8.97
CA SER A 165 14.46 1.14 9.44
C SER A 165 15.34 1.12 10.68
N ALA A 166 16.39 1.94 10.71
CA ALA A 166 17.30 2.06 11.84
C ALA A 166 16.58 2.62 13.07
N ILE A 167 15.75 3.67 12.91
CA ILE A 167 14.97 4.27 13.99
C ILE A 167 13.97 3.26 14.55
N LEU A 168 13.19 2.58 13.71
CA LEU A 168 12.22 1.59 14.19
C LEU A 168 12.91 0.43 14.93
N ARG A 169 14.05 -0.04 14.43
CA ARG A 169 14.85 -1.12 15.05
C ARG A 169 15.54 -0.71 16.37
N THR A 170 15.36 0.53 16.83
CA THR A 170 15.65 0.87 18.23
C THR A 170 14.66 0.23 19.21
N GLN A 171 13.51 -0.21 18.72
CA GLN A 171 12.44 -0.83 19.50
C GLN A 171 12.43 -2.35 19.33
N GLU A 172 12.26 -3.08 20.44
CA GLU A 172 12.37 -4.54 20.49
C GLU A 172 11.13 -5.26 19.92
N THR A 173 9.94 -4.72 20.13
CA THR A 173 8.68 -5.34 19.72
C THR A 173 8.06 -4.63 18.52
N THR A 174 7.32 -5.37 17.69
CA THR A 174 6.61 -4.79 16.53
C THR A 174 5.51 -3.82 16.95
N GLU A 175 4.88 -4.03 18.11
CA GLU A 175 3.92 -3.09 18.71
C GLU A 175 4.57 -1.71 18.95
N LEU A 176 5.74 -1.68 19.60
CA LEU A 176 6.47 -0.43 19.84
C LEU A 176 6.98 0.19 18.53
N GLN A 177 7.36 -0.62 17.55
CA GLN A 177 7.70 -0.16 16.20
C GLN A 177 6.49 0.50 15.52
N GLY A 178 5.30 -0.09 15.59
CA GLY A 178 4.07 0.46 15.04
C GLY A 178 3.68 1.78 15.71
N LYS A 179 3.76 1.84 17.05
CA LYS A 179 3.53 3.07 17.80
C LYS A 179 4.54 4.16 17.44
N LEU A 180 5.83 3.84 17.36
CA LEU A 180 6.87 4.79 16.94
C LEU A 180 6.66 5.25 15.49
N PHE A 181 6.26 4.35 14.60
CA PHE A 181 5.93 4.69 13.22
C PHE A 181 4.79 5.70 13.15
N MET A 182 3.72 5.49 13.94
CA MET A 182 2.62 6.45 14.04
C MET A 182 3.03 7.76 14.69
N ILE A 183 3.94 7.72 15.68
CA ILE A 183 4.54 8.94 16.23
C ILE A 183 5.29 9.68 15.13
N MET A 184 6.02 9.03 14.24
CA MET A 184 6.74 9.72 13.18
C MET A 184 5.85 10.20 12.02
N PHE A 185 4.86 9.41 11.59
CA PHE A 185 4.16 9.66 10.31
C PHE A 185 2.66 9.87 10.43
N GLY A 186 2.07 9.64 11.60
CA GLY A 186 0.63 9.76 11.84
C GLY A 186 0.09 11.18 11.59
N PRO A 187 -1.22 11.32 11.36
CA PRO A 187 -1.85 12.61 11.09
C PRO A 187 -1.70 13.59 12.27
N ILE A 188 -1.70 14.89 11.96
CA ILE A 188 -1.63 15.98 12.95
C ILE A 188 -2.95 16.74 12.96
N LYS A 189 -3.43 17.07 14.15
CA LYS A 189 -4.46 18.09 14.36
C LYS A 189 -3.90 19.29 15.11
N ILE A 190 -4.43 20.46 14.77
CA ILE A 190 -4.14 21.70 15.49
C ILE A 190 -5.34 21.98 16.38
N THR A 191 -5.13 22.00 17.69
CA THR A 191 -6.20 22.32 18.67
C THR A 191 -6.60 23.79 18.60
N LEU A 192 -7.71 24.16 19.25
CA LEU A 192 -8.14 25.57 19.37
C LEU A 192 -7.05 26.49 19.97
N SER A 193 -6.19 25.95 20.83
CA SER A 193 -5.04 26.65 21.41
C SER A 193 -3.83 26.77 20.47
N ARG A 194 -3.97 26.40 19.18
CA ARG A 194 -2.89 26.34 18.17
C ARG A 194 -1.75 25.40 18.54
N ILE A 195 -2.04 24.38 19.34
CA ILE A 195 -1.07 23.35 19.70
C ILE A 195 -1.22 22.21 18.70
N GLU A 196 -0.11 21.82 18.07
CA GLU A 196 -0.05 20.63 17.24
C GLU A 196 -0.05 19.39 18.13
N THR A 197 -0.86 18.40 17.77
CA THR A 197 -0.94 17.10 18.44
C THR A 197 -1.18 16.01 17.40
N ILE A 198 -0.72 14.79 17.68
CA ILE A 198 -1.01 13.65 16.81
C ILE A 198 -2.48 13.31 16.92
N ASP A 199 -3.16 13.22 15.79
CA ASP A 199 -4.57 12.87 15.75
C ASP A 199 -4.75 11.35 15.70
N TRP A 200 -4.65 10.72 16.87
CA TRP A 200 -4.74 9.27 17.00
C TRP A 200 -6.11 8.70 16.55
N GLU A 201 -7.20 9.48 16.61
CA GLU A 201 -8.56 8.96 16.42
C GLU A 201 -9.14 9.17 15.01
N VAL A 202 -8.58 10.09 14.21
CA VAL A 202 -9.13 10.47 12.89
C VAL A 202 -9.29 9.28 11.95
N LEU A 203 -8.39 8.29 12.05
CA LEU A 203 -8.42 7.10 11.21
C LEU A 203 -9.31 5.97 11.76
N CYS A 204 -9.80 6.09 12.99
CA CYS A 204 -10.68 5.11 13.64
C CYS A 204 -12.16 5.37 13.33
N ASN A 205 -12.59 6.63 13.45
CA ASN A 205 -14.02 6.96 13.52
C ASN A 205 -14.59 7.49 12.20
N GLU A 206 -13.77 8.15 11.39
CA GLU A 206 -14.25 8.89 10.23
C GLU A 206 -14.01 8.12 8.93
N THR A 207 -15.03 8.04 8.08
CA THR A 207 -14.83 7.67 6.67
C THR A 207 -14.70 8.96 5.86
N ILE A 208 -13.48 9.27 5.48
CA ILE A 208 -13.20 10.47 4.69
C ILE A 208 -13.46 10.11 3.23
N ASN A 209 -14.27 10.88 2.49
CA ASN A 209 -14.60 10.50 1.10
C ASN A 209 -13.80 11.25 0.03
N VAL A 210 -12.89 12.15 0.43
CA VAL A 210 -12.18 13.05 -0.48
C VAL A 210 -10.71 12.66 -0.61
N GLN A 211 -10.26 12.33 -1.82
CA GLN A 211 -8.89 11.89 -2.10
C GLN A 211 -7.83 12.86 -1.57
N HIS A 212 -7.99 14.17 -1.80
CA HIS A 212 -7.00 15.16 -1.35
C HIS A 212 -6.81 15.16 0.17
N ILE A 213 -7.89 14.93 0.93
CA ILE A 213 -7.83 14.84 2.39
C ILE A 213 -7.07 13.57 2.81
N TYR A 214 -7.31 12.44 2.15
CA TYR A 214 -6.53 11.22 2.38
C TYR A 214 -5.06 11.38 2.05
N THR A 215 -4.70 12.02 0.94
CA THR A 215 -3.31 12.30 0.61
C THR A 215 -2.63 13.14 1.70
N LYS A 216 -3.35 14.09 2.30
CA LYS A 216 -2.83 14.91 3.41
C LYS A 216 -2.66 14.11 4.70
N LEU A 217 -3.61 13.25 5.05
CA LEU A 217 -3.61 12.51 6.32
C LEU A 217 -2.75 11.25 6.29
N LEU A 218 -2.80 10.50 5.19
CA LEU A 218 -2.15 9.20 5.03
C LEU A 218 -0.89 9.26 4.15
N GLY A 219 -0.62 10.37 3.47
CA GLY A 219 0.49 10.45 2.51
C GLY A 219 1.86 10.23 3.15
N SER A 220 2.10 10.74 4.35
CA SER A 220 3.33 10.50 5.13
C SER A 220 3.48 9.03 5.52
N ILE A 221 2.40 8.40 5.98
CA ILE A 221 2.33 6.98 6.34
C ILE A 221 2.64 6.12 5.11
N ALA A 222 1.92 6.36 4.00
CA ALA A 222 2.07 5.63 2.76
C ALA A 222 3.49 5.75 2.20
N ARG A 223 4.08 6.95 2.24
CA ARG A 223 5.45 7.21 1.82
C ARG A 223 6.47 6.50 2.71
N GLY A 224 6.28 6.52 4.03
CA GLY A 224 7.15 5.81 4.96
C GLY A 224 7.17 4.30 4.69
N ILE A 225 6.00 3.68 4.47
CA ILE A 225 5.90 2.27 4.09
C ILE A 225 6.57 2.02 2.74
N HIS A 226 6.32 2.88 1.74
CA HIS A 226 6.94 2.76 0.43
C HIS A 226 8.47 2.78 0.48
N HIS A 227 9.07 3.69 1.26
CA HIS A 227 10.52 3.72 1.43
C HIS A 227 11.06 2.49 2.15
N MET A 228 10.33 1.92 3.11
CA MET A 228 10.74 0.65 3.71
C MET A 228 10.68 -0.51 2.70
N MET A 229 9.73 -0.51 1.76
CA MET A 229 9.66 -1.52 0.70
C MET A 229 10.86 -1.48 -0.25
N THR A 230 11.49 -0.32 -0.44
CA THR A 230 12.66 -0.17 -1.32
C THR A 230 13.99 -0.55 -0.63
N THR A 231 13.96 -1.01 0.63
CA THR A 231 15.14 -1.38 1.42
C THR A 231 15.68 -2.79 1.19
N LEU A 232 15.20 -3.55 0.21
CA LEU A 232 15.53 -4.98 0.02
C LEU A 232 17.04 -5.28 0.00
N ASN A 233 17.87 -4.32 -0.43
CA ASN A 233 19.32 -4.48 -0.54
C ASN A 233 20.11 -3.97 0.70
N LEU A 234 19.44 -3.59 1.79
CA LEU A 234 20.07 -3.01 2.98
C LEU A 234 20.46 -4.04 4.06
N GLY A 235 20.54 -5.32 3.72
CA GLY A 235 20.96 -6.37 4.64
C GLY A 235 20.04 -6.47 5.87
N CYS A 236 20.57 -6.29 7.08
CA CYS A 236 19.80 -6.37 8.33
C CYS A 236 18.75 -5.26 8.49
N TYR A 237 18.84 -4.17 7.72
CA TYR A 237 17.83 -3.10 7.72
C TYR A 237 16.70 -3.35 6.72
N ALA A 238 16.85 -4.34 5.82
CA ALA A 238 15.80 -4.71 4.89
C ALA A 238 14.56 -5.22 5.64
N TRP A 239 13.39 -4.89 5.10
CA TRP A 239 12.13 -5.41 5.59
C TRP A 239 11.60 -6.49 4.66
N THR A 240 11.21 -7.63 5.22
CA THR A 240 10.47 -8.67 4.50
C THR A 240 8.99 -8.30 4.38
N ASP A 241 8.30 -8.87 3.39
CA ASP A 241 6.86 -8.66 3.21
C ASP A 241 6.07 -9.00 4.50
N ASN A 242 6.45 -10.08 5.19
CA ASN A 242 5.81 -10.46 6.46
C ASN A 242 6.05 -9.42 7.56
N GLN A 243 7.27 -8.89 7.71
CA GLN A 243 7.56 -7.86 8.70
C GLN A 243 6.79 -6.55 8.41
N LEU A 244 6.69 -6.16 7.14
CA LEU A 244 5.89 -5.00 6.75
C LEU A 244 4.40 -5.23 6.99
N SER A 245 3.91 -6.45 6.74
CA SER A 245 2.52 -6.81 7.02
C SER A 245 2.20 -6.72 8.51
N LEU A 246 3.06 -7.25 9.38
CA LEU A 246 2.90 -7.16 10.84
C LEU A 246 2.94 -5.70 11.30
N LEU A 247 3.90 -4.90 10.80
CA LEU A 247 3.95 -3.48 11.11
C LEU A 247 2.68 -2.75 10.67
N MET A 248 2.15 -3.06 9.48
CA MET A 248 0.90 -2.49 8.98
C MET A 248 -0.30 -2.89 9.86
N GLU A 249 -0.35 -4.12 10.34
CA GLU A 249 -1.39 -4.55 11.28
C GLU A 249 -1.29 -3.75 12.59
N GLU A 250 -0.10 -3.61 13.17
CA GLU A 250 0.11 -2.81 14.39
C GLU A 250 -0.32 -1.33 14.23
N ILE A 251 0.12 -0.64 13.17
CA ILE A 251 -0.24 0.78 12.97
C ILE A 251 -1.76 0.97 12.78
N THR A 252 -2.45 -0.03 12.20
CA THR A 252 -3.90 0.02 12.01
C THR A 252 -4.71 -0.33 13.25
N MET A 253 -4.05 -0.76 14.33
CA MET A 253 -4.68 -1.11 15.61
C MET A 253 -4.45 -0.08 16.71
N VAL A 254 -3.58 0.92 16.48
CA VAL A 254 -3.24 1.97 17.45
C VAL A 254 -3.91 3.31 17.08
N PRO A 255 -4.61 4.01 18.00
CA PRO A 255 -4.97 3.59 19.36
C PRO A 255 -6.04 2.50 19.38
N ASN A 256 -6.89 2.50 18.35
CA ASN A 256 -7.97 1.57 18.12
C ASN A 256 -7.90 1.13 16.66
N ARG A 257 -8.69 0.11 16.33
CA ARG A 257 -8.78 -0.41 14.97
C ARG A 257 -9.27 0.68 14.01
N TRP A 258 -8.49 0.92 12.96
CA TRP A 258 -8.87 1.85 11.89
C TRP A 258 -10.13 1.36 11.16
N ALA A 259 -10.91 2.30 10.64
CA ALA A 259 -11.97 1.97 9.70
C ALA A 259 -11.36 1.31 8.45
N LEU A 260 -11.98 0.23 7.96
CA LEU A 260 -11.49 -0.53 6.80
C LEU A 260 -11.28 0.36 5.56
N HIS A 261 -12.13 1.37 5.37
CA HIS A 261 -12.00 2.34 4.29
C HIS A 261 -10.72 3.19 4.38
N ASN A 262 -10.26 3.53 5.59
CA ASN A 262 -9.03 4.29 5.79
C ASN A 262 -7.80 3.43 5.53
N PHE A 263 -7.83 2.16 5.92
CA PHE A 263 -6.80 1.20 5.53
C PHE A 263 -6.79 0.99 4.00
N ALA A 264 -7.95 0.83 3.37
CA ALA A 264 -8.05 0.73 1.92
C ALA A 264 -7.54 1.98 1.20
N ALA A 265 -7.80 3.18 1.74
CA ALA A 265 -7.26 4.43 1.22
C ALA A 265 -5.73 4.48 1.31
N LEU A 266 -5.14 4.03 2.41
CA LEU A 266 -3.69 3.89 2.55
C LEU A 266 -3.11 3.00 1.43
N LEU A 267 -3.74 1.85 1.18
CA LEU A 267 -3.31 0.92 0.12
C LEU A 267 -3.49 1.52 -1.27
N ALA A 268 -4.56 2.29 -1.49
CA ALA A 268 -4.85 2.93 -2.76
C ALA A 268 -3.89 4.08 -3.11
N LEU A 269 -3.28 4.75 -2.11
CA LEU A 269 -2.29 5.81 -2.34
C LEU A 269 -0.98 5.28 -2.96
N HIS A 270 -0.57 4.07 -2.59
CA HIS A 270 0.58 3.38 -3.17
C HIS A 270 0.22 1.93 -3.49
N PRO A 271 -0.26 1.64 -4.73
CA PRO A 271 -0.77 0.33 -5.09
C PRO A 271 0.18 -0.84 -4.83
N GLN A 272 1.50 -0.62 -4.82
CA GLN A 272 2.46 -1.68 -4.49
C GLN A 272 2.27 -2.24 -3.07
N ILE A 273 1.74 -1.46 -2.12
CA ILE A 273 1.45 -1.90 -0.75
C ILE A 273 0.30 -2.95 -0.74
N ILE A 274 -0.62 -2.89 -1.71
CA ILE A 274 -1.72 -3.87 -1.86
C ILE A 274 -1.15 -5.29 -1.94
N TYR A 275 0.00 -5.49 -2.61
CA TYR A 275 0.65 -6.80 -2.70
C TYR A 275 0.93 -7.38 -1.32
N ILE A 276 1.56 -6.60 -0.44
CA ILE A 276 1.94 -7.05 0.91
C ILE A 276 0.69 -7.33 1.74
N ALA A 277 -0.27 -6.40 1.73
CA ALA A 277 -1.49 -6.53 2.53
C ALA A 277 -2.33 -7.76 2.15
N LEU A 278 -2.39 -8.09 0.85
CA LEU A 278 -3.10 -9.27 0.35
C LEU A 278 -2.28 -10.54 0.48
N PHE A 279 -1.02 -10.55 0.07
CA PHE A 279 -0.19 -11.76 0.02
C PHE A 279 -0.09 -12.46 1.38
N THR A 280 0.13 -11.71 2.46
CA THR A 280 0.23 -12.28 3.81
C THR A 280 -1.10 -12.91 4.25
N ARG A 281 -2.21 -12.18 4.11
CA ARG A 281 -3.57 -12.68 4.43
C ARG A 281 -3.91 -13.95 3.65
N LEU A 282 -3.58 -13.98 2.37
CA LEU A 282 -3.85 -15.11 1.48
C LEU A 282 -2.97 -16.32 1.81
N SER A 283 -1.71 -16.08 2.18
CA SER A 283 -0.78 -17.13 2.61
C SER A 283 -1.19 -17.77 3.93
N GLU A 284 -1.85 -17.01 4.80
CA GLU A 284 -2.39 -17.47 6.09
C GLU A 284 -3.80 -18.10 5.99
N GLY A 285 -4.39 -18.17 4.79
CA GLY A 285 -5.72 -18.74 4.61
C GLY A 285 -6.89 -17.78 4.90
N ARG A 286 -6.61 -16.49 5.17
CA ARG A 286 -7.62 -15.46 5.47
C ARG A 286 -8.26 -14.88 4.19
N MET A 287 -8.83 -15.76 3.35
CA MET A 287 -9.37 -15.42 2.03
C MET A 287 -10.50 -14.40 2.09
N ASP A 288 -11.43 -14.57 3.03
CA ASP A 288 -12.56 -13.66 3.21
C ASP A 288 -12.09 -12.27 3.63
N GLU A 289 -11.13 -12.15 4.55
CA GLU A 289 -10.59 -10.86 4.96
C GLU A 289 -9.87 -10.17 3.80
N ALA A 290 -9.01 -10.89 3.07
CA ALA A 290 -8.33 -10.36 1.89
C ALA A 290 -9.33 -9.84 0.84
N ALA A 291 -10.44 -10.56 0.64
CA ALA A 291 -11.48 -10.16 -0.30
C ALA A 291 -12.23 -8.90 0.16
N HIS A 292 -12.50 -8.73 1.47
CA HIS A 292 -13.07 -7.49 2.01
C HIS A 292 -12.13 -6.30 1.84
N VAL A 293 -10.83 -6.48 2.13
CA VAL A 293 -9.81 -5.45 1.92
C VAL A 293 -9.74 -5.04 0.45
N PHE A 294 -9.66 -6.01 -0.46
CA PHE A 294 -9.59 -5.71 -1.90
C PHE A 294 -10.86 -5.02 -2.42
N HIS A 295 -12.03 -5.46 -1.98
CA HIS A 295 -13.30 -4.80 -2.32
C HIS A 295 -13.33 -3.35 -1.82
N ALA A 296 -12.86 -3.09 -0.59
CA ALA A 296 -12.75 -1.74 -0.07
C ALA A 296 -11.79 -0.88 -0.90
N VAL A 297 -10.63 -1.42 -1.32
CA VAL A 297 -9.68 -0.72 -2.21
C VAL A 297 -10.32 -0.38 -3.55
N LYS A 298 -11.02 -1.33 -4.18
CA LYS A 298 -11.78 -1.11 -5.42
C LYS A 298 -12.79 0.04 -5.27
N THR A 299 -13.55 0.03 -4.17
CA THR A 299 -14.53 1.09 -3.88
C THR A 299 -13.88 2.45 -3.71
N ILE A 300 -12.75 2.54 -3.01
CA ILE A 300 -12.01 3.80 -2.84
C ILE A 300 -11.46 4.31 -4.18
N LEU A 301 -10.82 3.45 -4.97
CA LEU A 301 -10.29 3.81 -6.28
C LEU A 301 -11.41 4.31 -7.22
N HIS A 302 -12.55 3.63 -7.22
CA HIS A 302 -13.72 4.07 -7.98
C HIS A 302 -14.22 5.45 -7.53
N ARG A 303 -14.36 5.68 -6.20
CA ARG A 303 -14.77 6.99 -5.65
C ARG A 303 -13.78 8.11 -5.98
N TRP A 304 -12.50 7.79 -6.12
CA TRP A 304 -11.48 8.76 -6.55
C TRP A 304 -11.45 8.98 -8.08
N GLY A 305 -12.32 8.32 -8.85
CA GLY A 305 -12.31 8.40 -10.31
C GLY A 305 -11.12 7.69 -10.96
N VAL A 306 -10.43 6.82 -10.21
CA VAL A 306 -9.28 6.05 -10.70
C VAL A 306 -9.77 4.76 -11.34
N PHE A 307 -9.32 4.47 -12.55
CA PHE A 307 -9.67 3.24 -13.26
C PHE A 307 -9.06 2.03 -12.55
N VAL A 308 -9.90 1.27 -11.83
CA VAL A 308 -9.51 0.20 -10.91
C VAL A 308 -8.56 -0.79 -11.57
N SER A 309 -8.92 -1.34 -12.73
CA SER A 309 -8.06 -2.33 -13.41
C SER A 309 -6.72 -1.73 -13.81
N GLY A 310 -6.67 -0.46 -14.23
CA GLY A 310 -5.41 0.25 -14.48
C GLY A 310 -4.52 0.35 -13.24
N ALA A 311 -5.12 0.62 -12.08
CA ALA A 311 -4.38 0.82 -10.84
C ALA A 311 -3.91 -0.47 -10.16
N VAL A 312 -4.66 -1.57 -10.28
CA VAL A 312 -4.40 -2.80 -9.50
C VAL A 312 -3.97 -4.01 -10.32
N SER A 313 -4.09 -4.00 -11.66
CA SER A 313 -3.82 -5.23 -12.47
C SER A 313 -2.43 -5.81 -12.23
N ASP A 314 -1.38 -4.98 -12.26
CA ASP A 314 -0.01 -5.45 -12.10
C ASP A 314 0.25 -6.04 -10.71
N VAL A 315 -0.36 -5.42 -9.69
CA VAL A 315 -0.24 -5.87 -8.30
C VAL A 315 -1.00 -7.17 -8.11
N MET A 316 -2.22 -7.26 -8.64
CA MET A 316 -3.01 -8.49 -8.59
C MET A 316 -2.34 -9.62 -9.36
N LEU A 317 -1.75 -9.35 -10.52
CA LEU A 317 -0.91 -10.32 -11.25
C LEU A 317 0.22 -10.84 -10.39
N LYS A 318 0.96 -9.94 -9.74
CA LYS A 318 2.07 -10.30 -8.85
C LYS A 318 1.57 -11.17 -7.70
N THR A 319 0.48 -10.78 -7.03
CA THR A 319 -0.12 -11.55 -5.93
C THR A 319 -0.55 -12.93 -6.40
N PHE A 320 -1.24 -13.04 -7.54
CA PHE A 320 -1.73 -14.32 -8.06
C PHE A 320 -0.59 -15.25 -8.48
N ARG A 321 0.49 -14.73 -9.06
CA ARG A 321 1.68 -15.52 -9.39
C ARG A 321 2.39 -16.08 -8.16
N SER A 322 2.29 -15.40 -7.01
CA SER A 322 2.87 -15.86 -5.75
C SER A 322 2.01 -16.88 -4.99
N MET A 323 0.81 -17.21 -5.47
CA MET A 323 -0.15 -18.08 -4.78
C MET A 323 -0.30 -19.45 -5.43
N SER A 324 -0.70 -20.44 -4.62
CA SER A 324 -1.18 -21.72 -5.15
C SER A 324 -2.49 -21.53 -5.92
N GLU A 325 -2.78 -22.45 -6.83
CA GLU A 325 -4.03 -22.45 -7.60
C GLU A 325 -5.28 -22.51 -6.71
N ILE A 326 -5.23 -23.33 -5.65
CA ILE A 326 -6.33 -23.47 -4.70
C ILE A 326 -6.60 -22.12 -4.02
N ASN A 327 -5.56 -21.43 -3.55
CA ASN A 327 -5.71 -20.14 -2.88
C ASN A 327 -6.26 -19.06 -3.82
N ARG A 328 -5.83 -19.04 -5.09
CA ARG A 328 -6.38 -18.15 -6.12
C ARG A 328 -7.89 -18.36 -6.30
N ARG A 329 -8.33 -19.62 -6.44
CA ARG A 329 -9.74 -19.96 -6.62
C ARG A 329 -10.58 -19.60 -5.39
N LEU A 330 -10.06 -19.89 -4.19
CA LEU A 330 -10.74 -19.55 -2.94
C LEU A 330 -10.91 -18.04 -2.77
N PHE A 331 -9.84 -17.26 -3.01
CA PHE A 331 -9.90 -15.82 -2.95
C PHE A 331 -10.90 -15.21 -3.95
N LEU A 332 -10.89 -15.67 -5.21
CA LEU A 332 -11.86 -15.22 -6.21
C LEU A 332 -13.29 -15.57 -5.81
N SER A 333 -13.51 -16.76 -5.26
CA SER A 333 -14.82 -17.18 -4.74
C SER A 333 -15.29 -16.27 -3.60
N SER A 334 -14.40 -15.93 -2.65
CA SER A 334 -14.70 -14.99 -1.57
C SER A 334 -15.02 -13.58 -2.10
N LEU A 335 -14.27 -13.10 -3.10
CA LEU A 335 -14.51 -11.81 -3.72
C LEU A 335 -15.87 -11.75 -4.44
N LEU A 336 -16.20 -12.76 -5.25
CA LEU A 336 -17.49 -12.88 -5.92
C LEU A 336 -18.66 -12.94 -4.92
N LYS A 337 -18.46 -13.66 -3.80
CA LYS A 337 -19.44 -13.75 -2.72
C LYS A 337 -19.72 -12.38 -2.10
N ILE A 338 -18.68 -11.59 -1.81
CA ILE A 338 -18.81 -10.23 -1.26
C ILE A 338 -19.56 -9.32 -2.25
N GLU A 339 -19.14 -9.29 -3.51
CA GLU A 339 -19.79 -8.48 -4.55
C GLU A 339 -21.27 -8.87 -4.73
N SER A 340 -21.59 -10.17 -4.68
CA SER A 340 -22.96 -10.66 -4.72
C SER A 340 -23.78 -10.20 -3.52
N TYR A 341 -23.21 -10.18 -2.30
CA TYR A 341 -23.93 -9.70 -1.12
C TYR A 341 -24.18 -8.20 -1.18
N GLN A 342 -23.19 -7.40 -1.63
CA GLN A 342 -23.35 -5.96 -1.80
C GLN A 342 -24.44 -5.65 -2.83
N LEU A 343 -24.41 -6.32 -3.99
CA LEU A 343 -25.44 -6.16 -5.01
C LEU A 343 -26.82 -6.57 -4.49
N SER A 344 -26.92 -7.69 -3.75
CA SER A 344 -28.17 -8.11 -3.14
C SER A 344 -28.68 -7.06 -2.14
N GLY A 345 -27.80 -6.49 -1.31
CA GLY A 345 -28.14 -5.43 -0.37
C GLY A 345 -28.68 -4.19 -1.08
N LEU A 346 -28.02 -3.72 -2.14
CA LEU A 346 -28.48 -2.61 -2.96
C LEU A 346 -29.85 -2.89 -3.59
N LEU A 347 -30.05 -4.08 -4.15
CA LEU A 347 -31.33 -4.47 -4.77
C LEU A 347 -32.49 -4.57 -3.77
N LEU A 348 -32.20 -4.89 -2.51
CA LEU A 348 -33.20 -4.98 -1.44
C LEU A 348 -33.47 -3.61 -0.77
N ASN A 349 -32.44 -2.77 -0.62
CA ASN A 349 -32.52 -1.46 0.03
C ASN A 349 -33.05 -0.36 -0.88
N THR A 350 -32.92 -0.52 -2.20
CA THR A 350 -33.60 0.36 -3.15
C THR A 350 -35.03 -0.14 -3.25
N PRO A 351 -36.04 0.49 -2.60
CA PRO A 351 -37.40 0.12 -2.88
C PRO A 351 -37.57 0.35 -4.37
N TRP A 352 -37.83 -0.70 -5.14
CA TRP A 352 -38.26 -0.55 -6.51
C TRP A 352 -39.45 0.39 -6.43
N LEU A 353 -39.25 1.67 -6.80
CA LEU A 353 -40.29 2.68 -6.88
C LEU A 353 -41.17 2.26 -8.06
N ALA A 354 -41.95 1.20 -7.84
CA ALA A 354 -42.99 0.70 -8.72
C ALA A 354 -44.08 1.76 -8.94
N ARG A 355 -44.01 2.90 -8.23
CA ARG A 355 -44.84 4.09 -8.44
C ARG A 355 -44.35 5.03 -9.56
N LEU A 356 -43.11 4.94 -10.03
CA LEU A 356 -42.60 5.80 -11.11
C LEU A 356 -42.48 5.09 -12.47
N MET A 357 -42.71 3.77 -12.53
CA MET A 357 -42.92 3.08 -13.80
C MET A 357 -44.34 3.34 -14.28
N PRO A 358 -44.56 4.05 -15.40
CA PRO A 358 -45.87 4.13 -16.02
C PRO A 358 -46.34 2.70 -16.26
N ARG A 359 -47.60 2.36 -15.93
CA ARG A 359 -48.21 1.03 -16.15
C ARG A 359 -48.20 0.54 -17.60
N LYS A 360 -47.52 1.24 -18.52
CA LYS A 360 -47.17 0.74 -19.85
C LYS A 360 -46.03 -0.27 -19.66
N THR A 361 -46.40 -1.55 -19.67
CA THR A 361 -45.48 -2.69 -19.71
C THR A 361 -44.29 -2.40 -20.62
N CYS A 362 -43.08 -2.35 -20.05
CA CYS A 362 -41.84 -2.38 -20.83
C CYS A 362 -41.93 -3.48 -21.90
N GLU A 363 -41.53 -3.16 -23.14
CA GLU A 363 -41.60 -4.10 -24.27
C GLU A 363 -40.94 -5.44 -23.95
N ILE A 364 -39.89 -5.46 -23.12
CA ILE A 364 -39.21 -6.68 -22.70
C ILE A 364 -40.15 -7.57 -21.87
N CYS A 365 -40.87 -7.00 -20.90
CA CYS A 365 -41.86 -7.72 -20.10
C CYS A 365 -43.05 -8.17 -20.95
N GLN A 366 -43.45 -7.37 -21.93
CA GLN A 366 -44.54 -7.71 -22.86
C GLN A 366 -44.12 -8.86 -23.80
N ARG A 367 -42.89 -8.83 -24.34
CA ARG A 367 -42.29 -9.92 -25.12
C ARG A 367 -42.14 -11.19 -24.27
N ALA A 368 -41.69 -11.09 -23.02
CA ALA A 368 -41.58 -12.24 -22.12
C ALA A 368 -42.94 -12.87 -21.80
N ARG A 369 -43.96 -12.05 -21.48
CA ARG A 369 -45.34 -12.53 -21.30
C ARG A 369 -45.91 -13.13 -22.58
N ASN A 370 -45.66 -12.53 -23.73
CA ASN A 370 -46.12 -13.07 -25.02
C ASN A 370 -45.45 -14.42 -25.31
N ARG A 371 -44.13 -14.57 -25.07
CA ARG A 371 -43.43 -15.87 -25.17
C ARG A 371 -43.99 -16.91 -24.20
N HIS A 372 -44.35 -16.50 -22.98
CA HIS A 372 -44.93 -17.42 -22.00
C HIS A 372 -46.38 -17.81 -22.34
N LYS A 373 -47.17 -16.90 -22.91
CA LYS A 373 -48.55 -17.15 -23.37
C LYS A 373 -48.58 -18.00 -24.64
N THR A 374 -47.65 -17.81 -25.59
CA THR A 374 -47.54 -18.66 -26.78
C THR A 374 -47.04 -20.06 -26.42
N ARG A 375 -46.14 -20.19 -25.42
CA ARG A 375 -45.72 -21.51 -24.89
C ARG A 375 -46.80 -22.25 -24.11
N LYS A 376 -47.75 -21.57 -23.45
CA LYS A 376 -48.90 -22.22 -22.79
C LYS A 376 -50.03 -22.61 -23.75
N LYS A 377 -50.14 -21.97 -24.92
CA LYS A 377 -51.11 -22.32 -25.97
C LYS A 377 -50.61 -23.39 -26.95
N ALA A 378 -49.30 -23.56 -27.08
CA ALA A 378 -48.71 -24.69 -27.79
C ALA A 378 -48.57 -25.87 -26.82
N GLY A 379 -49.69 -26.55 -26.54
CA GLY A 379 -49.70 -27.80 -25.79
C GLY A 379 -49.08 -28.94 -26.58
N ILE A 380 -47.75 -28.98 -26.68
CA ILE A 380 -47.02 -30.09 -27.31
C ILE A 380 -45.72 -30.35 -26.52
N PHE A 381 -45.76 -31.45 -25.75
CA PHE A 381 -44.72 -32.48 -25.60
C PHE A 381 -43.26 -32.03 -25.41
N TRP A 382 -42.73 -32.22 -24.19
CA TRP A 382 -41.32 -32.55 -23.97
C TRP A 382 -41.22 -33.63 -22.87
N HIS A 383 -41.56 -34.85 -23.25
CA HIS A 383 -41.02 -36.08 -22.67
C HIS A 383 -40.21 -36.77 -23.78
N SER A 384 -38.91 -36.45 -23.88
CA SER A 384 -37.86 -37.29 -24.49
C SER A 384 -36.57 -36.49 -24.67
N SER A 385 -35.65 -36.60 -23.71
CA SER A 385 -34.19 -36.52 -23.92
C SER A 385 -33.48 -36.89 -22.61
N ARG A 386 -33.84 -38.05 -22.04
CA ARG A 386 -32.87 -38.88 -21.33
C ARG A 386 -32.35 -39.83 -22.41
N GLY A 387 -31.09 -39.69 -22.83
CA GLY A 387 -30.44 -40.70 -23.69
C GLY A 387 -29.70 -40.24 -24.94
N LEU A 388 -29.36 -38.95 -25.12
CA LEU A 388 -28.43 -38.54 -26.19
C LEU A 388 -27.12 -38.05 -25.60
N ASP A 389 -26.04 -38.71 -26.00
CA ASP A 389 -24.69 -38.57 -25.50
C ASP A 389 -24.19 -37.12 -25.46
N ARG A 390 -23.50 -36.79 -24.36
CA ARG A 390 -22.90 -35.49 -24.02
C ARG A 390 -21.86 -34.97 -25.03
N ILE A 391 -21.50 -35.76 -26.04
CA ILE A 391 -20.39 -35.48 -26.96
C ILE A 391 -20.82 -34.57 -28.14
N ASP A 392 -22.09 -34.60 -28.57
CA ASP A 392 -22.50 -33.89 -29.80
C ASP A 392 -22.76 -32.37 -29.62
N TRP A 393 -23.01 -31.90 -28.38
CA TRP A 393 -23.22 -30.47 -28.12
C TRP A 393 -21.91 -29.67 -28.18
N ARG A 394 -20.80 -30.26 -27.73
CA ARG A 394 -19.46 -29.64 -27.78
C ARG A 394 -18.99 -29.43 -29.21
N TYR A 395 -19.27 -30.38 -30.11
CA TYR A 395 -18.91 -30.28 -31.53
C TYR A 395 -19.72 -29.20 -32.27
N ARG A 396 -21.00 -28.99 -31.91
CA ARG A 396 -21.84 -27.94 -32.52
C ARG A 396 -21.57 -26.53 -31.98
N ALA A 397 -21.19 -26.40 -30.71
CA ALA A 397 -20.84 -25.10 -30.12
C ALA A 397 -19.49 -24.58 -30.66
N THR A 398 -18.48 -25.44 -30.77
CA THR A 398 -17.18 -25.07 -31.37
C THR A 398 -17.30 -24.77 -32.87
N ARG A 399 -18.07 -25.54 -33.65
CA ARG A 399 -18.23 -25.25 -35.09
C ARG A 399 -18.93 -23.92 -35.39
N LYS A 400 -19.83 -23.45 -34.51
CA LYS A 400 -20.48 -22.14 -34.65
C LYS A 400 -19.63 -20.96 -34.20
N LEU A 401 -18.63 -21.18 -33.34
CA LEU A 401 -17.63 -20.18 -32.96
C LEU A 401 -16.51 -20.06 -34.00
N PHE A 402 -16.10 -21.16 -34.63
CA PHE A 402 -15.09 -21.13 -35.72
C PHE A 402 -15.64 -20.62 -37.07
N GLN A 403 -16.95 -20.58 -37.27
CA GLN A 403 -17.55 -20.00 -38.50
C GLN A 403 -17.66 -18.47 -38.48
N LYS A 404 -17.41 -17.80 -37.34
CA LYS A 404 -17.46 -16.32 -37.25
C LYS A 404 -16.09 -15.64 -37.31
N SER A 405 -15.02 -16.40 -37.52
CA SER A 405 -13.63 -15.90 -37.67
C SER A 405 -13.14 -15.84 -39.13
N SER A 406 -14.05 -15.95 -40.12
CA SER A 406 -13.72 -15.76 -41.53
C SER A 406 -13.67 -14.27 -41.93
N ALA A 407 -12.71 -13.56 -41.36
CA ALA A 407 -12.26 -12.24 -41.83
C ALA A 407 -10.73 -12.21 -41.85
N MET A 408 -10.13 -13.19 -42.53
CA MET A 408 -8.75 -13.16 -43.00
C MET A 408 -8.72 -13.75 -44.40
N LEU A 409 -8.62 -12.87 -45.40
CA LEU A 409 -8.10 -13.10 -46.77
C LEU A 409 -8.72 -12.04 -47.68
N VAL A 410 -7.97 -10.97 -48.00
CA VAL A 410 -7.85 -10.29 -49.31
C VAL A 410 -6.86 -9.12 -49.11
N MET A 411 -5.60 -9.26 -49.55
CA MET A 411 -4.98 -8.38 -50.56
C MET A 411 -3.47 -8.62 -50.73
N HIS A 412 -3.15 -8.84 -52.02
CA HIS A 412 -1.93 -8.48 -52.74
C HIS A 412 -0.62 -9.29 -52.63
N ASN A 413 -0.47 -10.18 -53.62
CA ASN A 413 0.81 -10.59 -54.22
C ASN A 413 1.55 -9.41 -54.88
N LYS A 414 2.87 -9.31 -54.67
CA LYS A 414 3.88 -8.97 -55.73
C LYS A 414 5.32 -9.27 -55.27
N ARG A 415 5.80 -10.43 -55.75
CA ARG A 415 7.14 -10.85 -56.23
C ARG A 415 8.42 -9.98 -56.08
N HIS A 416 9.51 -10.72 -55.80
CA HIS A 416 10.96 -10.53 -56.08
C HIS A 416 11.68 -9.41 -55.31
N GLY A 417 12.91 -9.54 -54.79
CA GLY A 417 13.93 -10.59 -54.79
C GLY A 417 15.25 -10.02 -54.21
N THR A 418 15.98 -10.87 -53.47
CA THR A 418 17.46 -10.90 -53.23
C THR A 418 18.23 -9.71 -52.60
N ASN A 419 18.98 -10.06 -51.54
CA ASN A 419 20.35 -9.64 -51.16
C ASN A 419 20.50 -8.16 -50.68
N GLU A 420 21.32 -7.75 -49.71
CA GLU A 420 22.45 -8.27 -48.95
C GLU A 420 22.77 -7.20 -47.86
N VAL A 421 23.14 -7.63 -46.64
CA VAL A 421 24.36 -7.18 -45.90
C VAL A 421 24.43 -5.78 -45.25
N ASP A 422 24.66 -5.85 -43.93
CA ASP A 422 25.51 -5.04 -43.04
C ASP A 422 25.10 -3.68 -42.42
N LYS A 423 25.38 -3.67 -41.10
CA LYS A 423 25.87 -2.61 -40.20
C LYS A 423 24.84 -1.59 -39.68
N GLN A 424 24.47 -1.62 -38.40
CA GLN A 424 25.19 -1.20 -37.18
C GLN A 424 25.06 0.32 -36.92
N GLU A 425 24.74 0.64 -35.65
CA GLU A 425 24.87 1.93 -34.94
C GLU A 425 23.57 2.70 -34.55
N GLU A 426 23.29 2.67 -33.23
CA GLU A 426 22.63 3.72 -32.41
C GLU A 426 23.48 5.04 -32.44
N PRO A 427 23.08 6.23 -31.90
CA PRO A 427 22.13 6.49 -30.80
C PRO A 427 21.30 7.81 -30.82
N LYS A 428 20.40 7.89 -29.83
CA LYS A 428 19.84 9.04 -29.08
C LYS A 428 20.15 10.48 -29.55
N ILE A 429 19.10 11.28 -29.81
CA ILE A 429 19.05 12.72 -29.49
C ILE A 429 17.61 13.14 -29.09
N THR A 430 17.54 13.83 -27.95
CA THR A 430 16.46 14.67 -27.41
C THR A 430 16.25 15.96 -28.22
N ASN A 431 15.01 16.46 -28.38
CA ASN A 431 14.63 17.87 -28.12
C ASN A 431 13.19 18.22 -28.55
N THR A 432 12.41 18.67 -27.56
CA THR A 432 11.85 20.03 -27.46
C THR A 432 11.04 20.64 -28.62
N VAL A 433 9.72 20.72 -28.39
CA VAL A 433 8.79 21.89 -28.51
C VAL A 433 8.83 22.75 -29.79
N MET A 434 7.68 22.86 -30.48
CA MET A 434 7.00 24.15 -30.79
C MET A 434 5.76 23.98 -31.70
N ARG A 435 4.72 24.74 -31.34
CA ARG A 435 3.72 25.43 -32.17
C ARG A 435 2.45 24.72 -32.68
N ASN A 436 1.35 25.22 -32.11
CA ASN A 436 -0.01 25.31 -32.63
C ASN A 436 -0.07 25.91 -34.06
N ASN A 437 -0.99 25.38 -34.88
CA ASN A 437 -1.87 26.21 -35.69
C ASN A 437 -3.19 25.49 -36.05
N LYS A 438 -4.23 26.30 -36.13
CA LYS A 438 -5.66 25.97 -36.29
C LYS A 438 -6.05 25.69 -37.75
N HIS A 439 -7.31 25.24 -37.88
CA HIS A 439 -8.12 24.92 -39.08
C HIS A 439 -7.90 23.50 -39.61
N GLY A 440 -8.89 22.62 -39.74
CA GLY A 440 -10.34 22.75 -39.69
C GLY A 440 -10.89 21.97 -40.88
N THR A 441 -11.71 20.94 -40.63
CA THR A 441 -12.88 20.45 -41.40
C THR A 441 -13.13 18.98 -41.09
N ASN A 442 -14.41 18.63 -41.17
CA ASN A 442 -15.03 17.43 -40.65
C ASN A 442 -14.68 16.20 -41.49
N GLU A 443 -14.22 15.11 -40.87
CA GLU A 443 -14.51 13.76 -41.33
C GLU A 443 -14.84 12.86 -40.14
N VAL A 444 -15.89 12.09 -40.34
CA VAL A 444 -16.50 11.15 -39.40
C VAL A 444 -15.61 9.91 -39.36
N ASP A 445 -14.81 9.77 -38.31
CA ASP A 445 -13.97 8.59 -38.13
C ASP A 445 -14.55 7.58 -37.14
N LYS A 446 -14.45 6.33 -37.57
CA LYS A 446 -15.05 5.14 -36.99
C LYS A 446 -14.48 4.87 -35.60
N GLN A 447 -15.37 4.49 -34.68
CA GLN A 447 -15.05 3.99 -33.36
C GLN A 447 -13.92 2.94 -33.42
N GLY A 448 -12.79 3.25 -32.80
CA GLY A 448 -11.71 2.31 -32.55
C GLY A 448 -12.10 1.29 -31.48
N GLU A 449 -11.73 0.03 -31.71
CA GLU A 449 -11.89 -1.07 -30.75
C GLU A 449 -11.24 -0.74 -29.39
N PRO A 450 -11.85 -1.18 -28.27
CA PRO A 450 -11.27 -0.97 -26.95
C PRO A 450 -9.95 -1.73 -26.83
N ARG A 451 -8.82 -1.02 -26.75
CA ARG A 451 -7.52 -1.60 -26.42
C ARG A 451 -7.57 -2.16 -24.99
N ILE A 452 -7.56 -3.49 -24.86
CA ILE A 452 -7.52 -4.20 -23.58
C ILE A 452 -6.19 -3.87 -22.86
N ASN A 453 -6.26 -3.59 -21.56
CA ASN A 453 -5.08 -3.36 -20.72
C ASN A 453 -4.16 -4.61 -20.76
N PRO A 454 -2.86 -4.49 -21.09
CA PRO A 454 -1.92 -5.62 -21.13
C PRO A 454 -1.86 -6.43 -19.83
N GLY A 455 -2.00 -5.79 -18.67
CA GLY A 455 -2.06 -6.47 -17.37
C GLY A 455 -3.33 -7.31 -17.21
N LEU A 456 -4.47 -6.81 -17.69
CA LEU A 456 -5.71 -7.59 -17.74
C LEU A 456 -5.57 -8.79 -18.68
N GLN A 457 -4.95 -8.60 -19.85
CA GLN A 457 -4.67 -9.68 -20.79
C GLN A 457 -3.76 -10.75 -20.18
N ALA A 458 -2.73 -10.35 -19.42
CA ALA A 458 -1.86 -11.29 -18.71
C ALA A 458 -2.59 -12.04 -17.58
N LEU A 459 -3.56 -11.41 -16.90
CA LEU A 459 -4.42 -12.10 -15.92
C LEU A 459 -5.26 -13.16 -16.63
N MET A 460 -5.87 -12.78 -17.76
CA MET A 460 -6.67 -13.69 -18.56
C MET A 460 -5.84 -14.90 -19.05
N GLU A 461 -4.61 -14.68 -19.52
CA GLU A 461 -3.69 -15.74 -19.93
C GLU A 461 -3.27 -16.67 -18.77
N LEU A 462 -3.11 -16.14 -17.56
CA LEU A 462 -2.77 -16.93 -16.37
C LEU A 462 -3.85 -17.99 -16.10
N PHE A 463 -5.12 -17.57 -16.06
CA PHE A 463 -6.25 -18.49 -15.85
C PHE A 463 -6.49 -19.43 -17.04
N LYS A 464 -6.21 -19.00 -18.28
CA LYS A 464 -6.30 -19.90 -19.45
C LYS A 464 -5.30 -21.06 -19.38
N LYS A 465 -4.08 -20.81 -18.87
CA LYS A 465 -3.06 -21.86 -18.70
C LYS A 465 -3.43 -22.87 -17.62
N GLU A 466 -4.21 -22.46 -16.62
CA GLU A 466 -4.67 -23.32 -15.52
C GLU A 466 -5.76 -24.32 -15.95
N GLU A 467 -6.38 -24.16 -17.12
CA GLU A 467 -7.40 -25.11 -17.60
C GLU A 467 -6.83 -26.48 -18.06
N PHE A 468 -5.53 -26.76 -17.90
CA PHE A 468 -4.86 -27.95 -18.46
C PHE A 468 -4.07 -28.86 -17.50
N GLU A 469 -4.10 -28.68 -16.17
CA GLU A 469 -3.46 -29.64 -15.25
C GLU A 469 -4.49 -30.45 -14.42
N GLU A 470 -4.63 -31.74 -14.78
CA GLU A 470 -5.42 -32.73 -14.05
C GLU A 470 -4.58 -33.25 -12.86
N VAL A 471 -4.62 -32.57 -11.72
CA VAL A 471 -3.89 -32.98 -10.52
C VAL A 471 -4.71 -33.97 -9.68
N HIS A 472 -4.20 -35.18 -9.50
CA HIS A 472 -4.73 -36.20 -8.59
C HIS A 472 -4.51 -35.81 -7.12
N SER A 473 -5.59 -35.64 -6.34
CA SER A 473 -5.54 -35.39 -4.88
C SER A 473 -5.18 -36.65 -4.07
N PRO A 474 -4.26 -36.56 -3.09
CA PRO A 474 -4.20 -37.48 -1.95
C PRO A 474 -4.98 -36.93 -0.73
N ASN A 475 -5.72 -37.81 -0.07
CA ASN A 475 -6.52 -37.59 1.13
C ASN A 475 -5.69 -37.31 2.41
N LYS A 476 -6.37 -36.68 3.40
CA LYS A 476 -6.00 -36.37 4.82
C LYS A 476 -5.53 -34.91 4.94
N SER A 477 -6.17 -34.01 5.69
CA SER A 477 -6.69 -34.12 7.06
C SER A 477 -7.67 -32.98 7.37
N ALA A 478 -8.66 -33.28 8.22
CA ALA A 478 -9.67 -32.36 8.72
C ALA A 478 -9.30 -31.82 10.13
N ASN A 479 -9.96 -30.71 10.46
CA ASN A 479 -10.31 -30.16 11.79
C ASN A 479 -9.58 -28.88 12.25
N ILE A 480 -10.37 -28.07 12.96
CA ILE A 480 -10.04 -26.94 13.87
C ILE A 480 -10.10 -25.58 13.15
N LEU A 481 -10.88 -24.57 13.53
CA LEU A 481 -11.92 -24.36 14.54
C LEU A 481 -12.78 -23.16 14.10
N SER A 482 -14.07 -23.24 14.38
CA SER A 482 -15.03 -22.14 14.42
C SER A 482 -14.83 -21.30 15.67
N GLU A 483 -14.80 -19.96 15.54
CA GLU A 483 -15.33 -18.97 16.51
C GLU A 483 -14.88 -17.58 16.04
N PHE A 484 -15.81 -16.72 15.65
CA PHE A 484 -15.75 -15.24 15.74
C PHE A 484 -17.01 -14.69 15.05
N MET A 485 -18.16 -14.85 15.70
CA MET A 485 -19.32 -13.96 15.55
C MET A 485 -20.08 -13.94 16.87
N ASN A 486 -20.15 -12.74 17.44
CA ASN A 486 -21.08 -12.19 18.43
C ASN A 486 -20.28 -11.46 19.51
N ASP A 487 -20.33 -10.13 19.51
CA ASP A 487 -20.98 -9.37 20.57
C ASP A 487 -20.84 -7.86 20.31
N VAL A 488 -21.99 -7.20 20.15
CA VAL A 488 -22.16 -5.74 20.23
C VAL A 488 -22.99 -5.49 21.49
N GLU A 489 -22.32 -4.83 22.43
CA GLU A 489 -22.78 -3.85 23.44
C GLU A 489 -24.16 -4.03 24.13
N ALA A 490 -24.09 -4.24 25.45
CA ALA A 490 -24.97 -3.54 26.41
C ALA A 490 -24.27 -3.36 27.78
N VAL A 491 -24.03 -2.09 28.10
CA VAL A 491 -23.82 -1.39 29.39
C VAL A 491 -24.41 -2.08 30.62
N ASP A 492 -23.63 -2.41 31.66
CA ASP A 492 -23.40 -1.61 32.89
C ASP A 492 -22.83 -2.42 34.07
N ASP A 493 -21.95 -1.76 34.81
CA ASP A 493 -21.55 -1.88 36.23
C ASP A 493 -21.28 -3.22 36.95
N SER A 494 -20.01 -3.32 37.38
CA SER A 494 -19.54 -3.62 38.75
C SER A 494 -18.85 -4.97 39.06
N LEU A 495 -17.60 -4.82 39.53
CA LEU A 495 -16.86 -5.65 40.51
C LEU A 495 -16.39 -7.07 40.14
N GLN A 496 -15.16 -7.12 39.61
CA GLN A 496 -13.94 -7.86 40.04
C GLN A 496 -13.95 -9.34 40.53
N PRO A 497 -12.81 -10.07 40.35
CA PRO A 497 -12.79 -11.44 39.82
C PRO A 497 -12.14 -12.49 40.75
N SER A 498 -12.28 -13.79 40.45
CA SER A 498 -11.27 -14.82 40.80
C SER A 498 -11.51 -16.23 40.20
N ILE A 499 -10.46 -16.74 39.54
CA ILE A 499 -9.85 -18.09 39.73
C ILE A 499 -10.57 -19.35 39.18
N SER A 500 -10.08 -19.81 38.01
CA SER A 500 -9.38 -21.09 37.77
C SER A 500 -10.03 -22.48 37.97
N THR A 501 -9.85 -23.30 36.91
CA THR A 501 -9.39 -24.73 36.86
C THR A 501 -10.35 -25.95 36.71
N TYR A 502 -9.91 -26.85 35.81
CA TYR A 502 -10.11 -28.32 35.68
C TYR A 502 -11.49 -28.85 35.21
N VAL A 503 -11.67 -29.47 34.03
CA VAL A 503 -11.18 -30.74 33.44
C VAL A 503 -12.08 -31.97 33.74
N ALA A 504 -12.66 -32.48 32.63
CA ALA A 504 -12.88 -33.88 32.22
C ALA A 504 -13.97 -34.81 32.82
N ASN A 505 -14.56 -35.55 31.87
CA ASN A 505 -15.10 -36.93 31.95
C ASN A 505 -16.49 -37.09 32.60
N GLN A 506 -17.43 -37.95 32.16
CA GLN A 506 -17.47 -39.07 31.20
C GLN A 506 -18.93 -39.58 31.10
N MET A 507 -19.28 -40.22 29.97
CA MET A 507 -20.24 -41.34 29.80
C MET A 507 -21.74 -41.10 30.14
N SER A 508 -22.71 -41.35 29.25
CA SER A 508 -23.09 -42.72 28.84
C SER A 508 -24.24 -42.75 27.80
N ASN A 509 -23.95 -43.34 26.62
CA ASN A 509 -24.65 -44.37 25.82
C ASN A 509 -26.18 -44.42 25.53
N PRO A 510 -26.58 -45.09 24.40
CA PRO A 510 -27.59 -44.62 23.43
C PRO A 510 -28.78 -45.60 23.24
N VAL A 511 -29.66 -45.38 22.24
CA VAL A 511 -30.35 -46.42 21.41
C VAL A 511 -31.25 -45.80 20.29
N ALA A 512 -31.07 -46.32 19.05
CA ALA A 512 -32.00 -46.51 17.89
C ALA A 512 -32.83 -45.32 17.33
N GLN A 513 -33.12 -45.16 16.01
CA GLN A 513 -33.03 -46.00 14.82
C GLN A 513 -33.22 -45.14 13.53
N SER A 514 -32.37 -45.38 12.52
CA SER A 514 -32.59 -45.34 11.05
C SER A 514 -33.47 -44.26 10.36
N LYS A 515 -32.88 -43.53 9.39
CA LYS A 515 -33.16 -43.68 7.94
C LYS A 515 -32.20 -42.83 7.09
N SER A 516 -31.86 -43.37 5.93
CA SER A 516 -30.82 -43.01 4.97
C SER A 516 -31.04 -41.69 4.22
N THR A 517 -29.94 -40.96 3.94
CA THR A 517 -29.83 -40.06 2.78
C THR A 517 -28.38 -40.02 2.28
N GLU A 518 -28.27 -39.97 0.95
CA GLU A 518 -27.08 -40.16 0.11
C GLU A 518 -25.95 -39.14 0.32
N LYS A 519 -24.70 -39.61 0.14
CA LYS A 519 -23.51 -38.76 -0.04
C LYS A 519 -23.57 -38.03 -1.38
N PRO A 520 -23.28 -36.71 -1.46
CA PRO A 520 -22.89 -36.10 -2.72
C PRO A 520 -21.42 -36.41 -3.00
N SER A 521 -21.17 -37.16 -4.09
CA SER A 521 -19.86 -37.28 -4.72
C SER A 521 -19.38 -35.90 -5.18
N LEU A 522 -18.12 -35.54 -4.86
CA LEU A 522 -17.41 -34.41 -5.46
C LEU A 522 -17.26 -34.67 -6.97
N ALA A 523 -18.20 -34.18 -7.77
CA ALA A 523 -18.08 -34.14 -9.22
C ALA A 523 -17.43 -32.81 -9.63
N HIS A 524 -16.22 -32.92 -10.19
CA HIS A 524 -15.47 -31.96 -10.99
C HIS A 524 -16.21 -30.66 -11.38
N PHE A 525 -15.84 -29.55 -10.74
CA PHE A 525 -16.05 -28.21 -11.31
C PHE A 525 -14.96 -27.95 -12.36
N LYS A 526 -15.29 -28.14 -13.63
CA LYS A 526 -14.55 -27.51 -14.74
C LYS A 526 -15.03 -26.06 -14.80
N ILE A 527 -14.11 -25.13 -14.56
CA ILE A 527 -14.35 -23.69 -14.70
C ILE A 527 -14.31 -23.42 -16.21
N ASP A 528 -15.41 -22.92 -16.77
CA ASP A 528 -15.51 -22.53 -18.18
C ASP A 528 -14.96 -21.10 -18.36
N GLU A 529 -14.53 -20.75 -19.57
CA GLU A 529 -14.09 -19.42 -20.05
C GLU A 529 -15.00 -18.23 -19.63
N ILE A 530 -16.24 -18.52 -19.21
CA ILE A 530 -17.20 -17.57 -18.62
C ILE A 530 -16.69 -16.99 -17.29
N THR A 531 -16.01 -17.77 -16.46
CA THR A 531 -15.50 -17.30 -15.16
C THR A 531 -14.33 -16.32 -15.34
N LEU A 532 -13.62 -16.43 -16.45
CA LEU A 532 -12.53 -15.55 -16.86
C LEU A 532 -13.02 -14.15 -17.25
N GLN A 533 -14.09 -14.08 -18.05
CA GLN A 533 -14.77 -12.82 -18.34
C GLN A 533 -15.40 -12.23 -17.07
N GLN A 534 -15.98 -13.07 -16.21
CA GLN A 534 -16.50 -12.62 -14.92
C GLN A 534 -15.40 -12.06 -14.01
N CYS A 535 -14.18 -12.62 -14.04
CA CYS A 535 -13.04 -12.06 -13.29
C CYS A 535 -12.61 -10.70 -13.84
N ALA A 536 -12.64 -10.50 -15.17
CA ALA A 536 -12.43 -9.20 -15.78
C ALA A 536 -13.55 -8.21 -15.42
N ASP A 537 -14.80 -8.68 -15.39
CA ASP A 537 -15.96 -7.89 -15.01
C ASP A 537 -15.93 -7.54 -13.50
N VAL A 538 -15.37 -8.40 -12.64
CA VAL A 538 -15.16 -8.13 -11.19
C VAL A 538 -14.20 -6.95 -10.98
N LEU A 539 -13.25 -6.75 -11.88
CA LEU A 539 -12.36 -5.58 -11.86
C LEU A 539 -13.04 -4.31 -12.36
N HIS A 540 -14.20 -4.41 -13.01
CA HIS A 540 -15.03 -3.27 -13.35
C HIS A 540 -16.03 -2.97 -12.20
N PRO A 541 -16.10 -1.72 -11.72
CA PRO A 541 -17.13 -1.34 -10.75
C PRO A 541 -18.52 -1.44 -11.38
N ILE A 542 -19.49 -1.93 -10.61
CA ILE A 542 -20.91 -1.81 -10.96
C ILE A 542 -21.26 -0.32 -10.85
N PRO A 543 -21.86 0.33 -11.87
CA PRO A 543 -22.15 1.75 -11.82
C PRO A 543 -23.16 2.11 -10.71
N ASP A 544 -22.76 2.95 -9.76
CA ASP A 544 -23.67 3.61 -8.80
C ASP A 544 -24.38 4.80 -9.46
N TYR A 545 -25.34 4.55 -10.36
CA TYR A 545 -26.24 5.60 -10.85
C TYR A 545 -27.45 5.71 -9.92
N CYS A 546 -27.35 6.40 -8.76
CA CYS A 546 -28.57 6.81 -8.02
C CYS A 546 -28.43 7.87 -6.88
N MET A 547 -27.41 8.74 -6.81
CA MET A 547 -27.32 9.73 -5.70
C MET A 547 -26.93 11.18 -6.03
N GLU A 548 -27.13 11.67 -7.26
CA GLU A 548 -27.11 13.11 -7.54
C GLU A 548 -28.47 13.59 -8.07
N LEU A 549 -29.34 13.97 -7.14
CA LEU A 549 -30.41 14.94 -7.41
C LEU A 549 -30.07 16.19 -6.61
N THR A 550 -29.43 17.14 -7.29
CA THR A 550 -29.34 18.54 -6.88
C THR A 550 -30.74 19.07 -6.65
N ILE A 551 -31.02 19.49 -5.42
CA ILE A 551 -32.19 20.32 -5.09
C ILE A 551 -31.85 21.72 -5.56
N ASP A 552 -32.33 22.09 -6.75
CA ASP A 552 -32.57 23.48 -7.09
C ASP A 552 -33.73 23.97 -6.21
N ASN A 553 -33.42 24.82 -5.25
CA ASN A 553 -34.41 25.65 -4.56
C ASN A 553 -34.34 27.05 -5.16
N ASP A 554 -35.29 27.36 -6.04
CA ASP A 554 -35.74 28.73 -6.31
C ASP A 554 -36.53 29.24 -5.10
N ILE A 555 -35.90 30.08 -4.26
CA ILE A 555 -36.44 31.30 -3.59
C ILE A 555 -35.29 32.28 -3.41
#